data_AF-A0A1N7G6F1-F1
#
_entry.id   AF-A0A1N7G6F1-F1
#
_cell.length_a   1.000
_cell.length_b   1.000
_cell.length_c   1.000
_cell.angle_alpha   90.00
_cell.angle_beta   90.00
_cell.angle_gamma   90.00
#
_symmetry.space_group_name_H-M   'P 1'
#
loop_
_entity.id
_entity.type
_entity.pdbx_description
1 polymer ?
#
loop_
_entity_poly.entity_id
_entity_poly.type
_entity_poly.pdbx_seq_one_letter_code
_entity_poly.pdbx_strand_id
1 'polypeptide(L)'
;MHRFFWPFVICMGSPVFADASQPISERFVDCAQLYDTLNRAKPVRRKAENGAMLDYAASQLMLAARSEARAEGRWHIDAYLNEMAVSKAEKWDAKGLGYFMTEDARDWFAYCRSLARDRGIALKP
;
A
#
# COMPACT_ATOMS: atom_id res chain seq x y z
N MET A 1 51.90 -12.09 -13.32
CA MET A 1 50.51 -12.04 -13.83
C MET A 1 49.57 -12.09 -12.62
N HIS A 2 49.23 -10.95 -12.03
CA HIS A 2 48.35 -10.88 -10.87
C HIS A 2 46.91 -10.64 -11.32
N ARG A 3 46.03 -11.56 -10.92
CA ARG A 3 44.60 -11.57 -11.18
C ARG A 3 43.94 -10.37 -10.50
N PHE A 4 43.37 -9.45 -11.29
CA PHE A 4 42.38 -8.49 -10.81
C PHE A 4 41.05 -9.22 -10.65
N PHE A 5 40.72 -9.55 -9.41
CA PHE A 5 39.42 -10.08 -8.99
C PHE A 5 38.64 -8.90 -8.40
N TRP A 6 37.89 -8.18 -9.22
CA TRP A 6 36.98 -7.13 -8.76
C TRP A 6 35.58 -7.74 -8.65
N PRO A 7 34.99 -7.86 -7.45
CA PRO A 7 33.58 -8.22 -7.36
C PRO A 7 32.77 -7.03 -7.88
N PHE A 8 32.06 -7.28 -8.97
CA PHE A 8 30.95 -6.45 -9.43
C PHE A 8 29.92 -6.43 -8.30
N VAL A 9 29.83 -5.31 -7.59
CA VAL A 9 28.76 -5.07 -6.61
C VAL A 9 27.46 -5.01 -7.40
N ILE A 10 26.69 -6.10 -7.33
CA ILE A 10 25.33 -6.16 -7.85
C ILE A 10 24.49 -5.27 -6.94
N CYS A 11 24.15 -4.06 -7.41
CA CYS A 11 23.03 -3.30 -6.87
C CYS A 11 21.75 -4.10 -7.15
N MET A 12 21.41 -5.04 -6.28
CA MET A 12 20.08 -5.64 -6.27
C MET A 12 19.10 -4.53 -5.90
N GLY A 13 18.40 -4.00 -6.90
CA GLY A 13 17.26 -3.13 -6.73
C GLY A 13 16.22 -3.87 -5.91
N SER A 14 16.25 -3.69 -4.59
CA SER A 14 15.14 -4.08 -3.75
C SER A 14 13.95 -3.25 -4.20
N PRO A 15 12.78 -3.85 -4.43
CA PRO A 15 11.58 -3.07 -4.65
C PRO A 15 11.48 -2.08 -3.50
N VAL A 16 11.19 -0.82 -3.80
CA VAL A 16 10.92 0.21 -2.78
C VAL A 16 9.56 -0.15 -2.17
N PHE A 17 9.54 -1.21 -1.37
CA PHE A 17 8.45 -1.50 -0.46
C PHE A 17 8.34 -0.34 0.52
N ALA A 18 7.17 -0.21 1.15
CA ALA A 18 7.03 0.62 2.34
C ALA A 18 8.22 0.35 3.27
N ASP A 19 9.09 1.35 3.43
CA ASP A 19 10.33 1.21 4.17
C ASP A 19 9.99 0.70 5.57
N ALA A 20 10.74 -0.27 6.09
CA ALA A 20 10.50 -0.80 7.43
C ALA A 20 10.56 0.29 8.52
N SER A 21 11.15 1.45 8.21
CA SER A 21 11.14 2.67 9.03
C SER A 21 9.85 3.48 8.98
N GLN A 22 8.95 3.27 8.01
CA GLN A 22 7.69 4.00 7.94
C GLN A 22 6.79 3.66 9.13
N PRO A 23 6.04 4.63 9.68
CA PRO A 23 5.00 4.34 10.66
C PRO A 23 4.00 3.33 10.10
N ILE A 24 3.49 2.42 10.94
CA ILE A 24 2.55 1.38 10.52
C ILE A 24 1.24 2.03 10.01
N SER A 25 0.82 3.14 10.61
CA SER A 25 -0.34 3.89 10.11
C SER A 25 -0.16 4.29 8.65
N GLU A 26 1.04 4.71 8.27
CA GLU A 26 1.35 5.10 6.89
C GLU A 26 1.30 3.92 5.93
N ARG A 27 1.83 2.77 6.34
CA ARG A 27 1.77 1.54 5.52
C ARG A 27 0.32 1.12 5.27
N PHE A 28 -0.55 1.29 6.26
CA PHE A 28 -1.98 1.05 6.11
C PHE A 28 -2.66 2.04 5.17
N VAL A 29 -2.31 3.33 5.22
CA VAL A 29 -2.83 4.31 4.26
C VAL A 29 -2.36 3.98 2.84
N ASP A 30 -1.07 3.64 2.65
CA ASP A 30 -0.52 3.26 1.33
C ASP A 30 -1.29 2.07 0.74
N CYS A 31 -1.55 1.06 1.56
CA CYS A 31 -2.39 -0.08 1.19
C CYS A 31 -3.84 0.34 0.90
N ALA A 32 -4.48 1.14 1.73
CA ALA A 32 -5.86 1.58 1.50
C ALA A 32 -6.01 2.29 0.14
N GLN A 33 -5.07 3.18 -0.18
CA GLN A 33 -5.09 3.90 -1.46
C GLN A 33 -4.78 3.00 -2.66
N LEU A 34 -3.98 1.95 -2.50
CA LEU A 34 -3.78 0.95 -3.55
C LEU A 34 -5.10 0.24 -3.92
N TYR A 35 -5.90 -0.16 -2.91
CA TYR A 35 -7.20 -0.81 -3.13
C TYR A 35 -8.22 0.16 -3.73
N ASP A 36 -8.31 1.40 -3.22
CA ASP A 36 -9.21 2.42 -3.77
C ASP A 36 -8.85 2.78 -5.21
N THR A 37 -7.57 3.01 -5.52
CA THR A 37 -7.12 3.31 -6.89
C THR A 37 -7.42 2.17 -7.85
N LEU A 38 -7.21 0.90 -7.46
CA LEU A 38 -7.61 -0.24 -8.29
C LEU A 38 -9.13 -0.28 -8.54
N ASN A 39 -9.94 0.13 -7.56
CA ASN A 39 -11.39 0.16 -7.72
C ASN A 39 -11.82 1.31 -8.65
N ARG A 40 -11.24 2.51 -8.48
CA ARG A 40 -11.48 3.69 -9.33
C ARG A 40 -11.04 3.48 -10.77
N ALA A 41 -9.94 2.74 -10.98
CA ALA A 41 -9.40 2.36 -12.29
C ALA A 41 -10.38 1.60 -13.21
N LYS A 42 -11.41 0.96 -12.66
CA LYS A 42 -12.43 0.22 -13.42
C LYS A 42 -13.83 0.60 -12.93
N PRO A 43 -14.40 1.74 -13.40
CA PRO A 43 -15.68 2.25 -12.90
C PRO A 43 -16.85 1.27 -13.02
N VAL A 44 -16.84 0.40 -14.05
CA VAL A 44 -17.85 -0.65 -14.23
C VAL A 44 -17.77 -1.72 -13.13
N ARG A 45 -16.56 -2.02 -12.62
CA ARG A 45 -16.33 -2.97 -11.52
C ARG A 45 -16.75 -2.41 -10.18
N ARG A 46 -16.65 -1.09 -9.96
CA ARG A 46 -17.04 -0.43 -8.71
C ARG A 46 -18.49 -0.70 -8.31
N LYS A 47 -19.37 -0.92 -9.30
CA LYS A 47 -20.80 -1.26 -9.10
C LYS A 47 -21.07 -2.76 -8.92
N ALA A 48 -20.05 -3.60 -9.07
CA ALA A 48 -20.16 -5.04 -8.90
C ALA A 48 -19.66 -5.47 -7.50
N GLU A 49 -19.97 -6.71 -7.11
CA GLU A 49 -19.55 -7.32 -5.84
C GLU A 49 -18.04 -7.17 -5.60
N ASN A 50 -17.23 -7.41 -6.64
CA ASN A 50 -15.77 -7.23 -6.58
C ASN A 50 -15.35 -5.79 -6.25
N GLY A 51 -16.11 -4.78 -6.68
CA GLY A 51 -15.85 -3.38 -6.33
C GLY A 51 -16.18 -3.09 -4.87
N ALA A 52 -17.29 -3.64 -4.37
CA ALA A 52 -17.65 -3.51 -2.95
C ALA A 52 -16.61 -4.18 -2.03
N MET A 53 -16.02 -5.30 -2.44
CA MET A 53 -14.93 -5.94 -1.70
C MET A 53 -13.67 -5.07 -1.62
N LEU A 54 -13.32 -4.37 -2.69
CA LEU A 54 -12.17 -3.44 -2.69
C LEU A 54 -12.43 -2.22 -1.81
N ASP A 55 -13.64 -1.64 -1.87
CA ASP A 55 -14.05 -0.54 -1.00
C ASP A 55 -14.06 -0.95 0.48
N TYR A 56 -14.52 -2.17 0.77
CA TYR A 56 -14.47 -2.74 2.12
C TYR A 56 -13.02 -2.86 2.61
N ALA A 57 -12.13 -3.47 1.81
CA ALA A 57 -10.72 -3.61 2.16
C ALA A 57 -10.05 -2.26 2.43
N ALA A 58 -10.27 -1.27 1.55
CA ALA A 58 -9.74 0.09 1.72
C ALA A 58 -10.25 0.73 3.03
N SER A 59 -11.53 0.55 3.35
CA SER A 59 -12.14 1.08 4.58
C SER A 59 -11.53 0.44 5.84
N GLN A 60 -11.36 -0.88 5.86
CA GLN A 60 -10.75 -1.59 6.99
C GLN A 60 -9.29 -1.17 7.22
N LEU A 61 -8.54 -0.96 6.13
CA LEU A 61 -7.16 -0.47 6.20
C LEU A 61 -7.11 0.97 6.74
N MET A 62 -8.03 1.86 6.36
CA MET A 62 -8.09 3.22 6.92
C MET A 62 -8.49 3.22 8.41
N LEU A 63 -9.38 2.32 8.83
CA LEU A 63 -9.71 2.15 10.26
C LEU A 63 -8.50 1.67 11.06
N ALA A 64 -7.73 0.72 10.52
CA ALA A 64 -6.49 0.27 11.12
C ALA A 64 -5.44 1.38 11.18
N ALA A 65 -5.27 2.16 10.09
CA ALA A 65 -4.37 3.32 10.07
C ALA A 65 -4.69 4.31 11.20
N ARG A 66 -5.97 4.57 11.46
CA ARG A 66 -6.43 5.41 12.57
C ARG A 66 -6.08 4.82 13.94
N SER A 67 -6.22 3.52 14.11
CA SER A 67 -5.83 2.84 15.35
C SER A 67 -4.32 2.93 15.59
N GLU A 68 -3.51 2.65 14.57
CA GLU A 68 -2.05 2.71 14.66
C GLU A 68 -1.55 4.13 14.85
N ALA A 69 -2.13 5.13 14.16
CA ALA A 69 -1.75 6.53 14.32
C ALA A 69 -1.94 7.01 15.77
N ARG A 70 -2.98 6.51 16.47
CA ARG A 70 -3.15 6.76 17.91
C ARG A 70 -2.04 6.11 18.73
N ALA A 71 -1.73 4.84 18.45
CA ALA A 71 -0.68 4.11 19.15
C ALA A 71 0.71 4.74 18.93
N GLU A 72 0.93 5.34 17.77
CA GLU A 72 2.13 6.08 17.38
C GLU A 72 2.18 7.50 17.98
N GLY A 73 1.18 7.92 18.75
CA GLY A 73 1.14 9.23 19.41
C GLY A 73 0.88 10.41 18.45
N ARG A 74 0.24 10.16 17.30
CA ARG A 74 -0.12 11.23 16.36
C ARG A 74 -1.29 12.05 16.89
N TRP A 75 -1.18 13.36 16.69
CA TRP A 75 -2.24 14.33 16.97
C TRP A 75 -3.01 14.65 15.69
N HIS A 76 -4.25 15.15 15.82
CA HIS A 76 -5.09 15.51 14.67
C HIS A 76 -5.20 14.40 13.61
N ILE A 77 -5.41 13.16 14.07
CA ILE A 77 -5.31 11.93 13.27
C ILE A 77 -6.08 12.01 11.96
N ASP A 78 -7.27 12.61 11.96
CA ASP A 78 -8.10 12.70 10.77
C ASP A 78 -7.45 13.59 9.70
N ALA A 79 -6.91 14.75 10.10
CA ALA A 79 -6.18 15.62 9.18
C ALA A 79 -4.88 14.94 8.70
N TYR A 80 -4.13 14.35 9.62
CA TYR A 80 -2.88 13.62 9.31
C TYR A 80 -3.10 12.49 8.30
N LEU A 81 -4.11 11.64 8.52
CA LEU A 81 -4.39 10.53 7.63
C LEU A 81 -5.01 10.99 6.31
N ASN A 82 -5.80 12.05 6.29
CA ASN A 82 -6.37 12.59 5.06
C ASN A 82 -5.28 13.18 4.16
N GLU A 83 -4.37 13.98 4.70
CA GLU A 83 -3.23 14.53 3.95
C GLU A 83 -2.37 13.39 3.37
N MET A 84 -2.09 12.39 4.19
CA MET A 84 -1.35 11.21 3.76
C MET A 84 -2.10 10.41 2.68
N ALA A 85 -3.42 10.23 2.82
CA ALA A 85 -4.24 9.53 1.85
C ALA A 85 -4.21 10.22 0.49
N VAL A 86 -4.28 11.55 0.45
CA VAL A 86 -4.13 12.32 -0.79
C VAL A 86 -2.77 12.05 -1.44
N SER A 87 -1.68 12.18 -0.68
CA SER A 87 -0.33 11.94 -1.20
C SER A 87 -0.12 10.51 -1.72
N LYS A 88 -0.65 9.50 -0.99
CA LYS A 88 -0.53 8.09 -1.41
C LYS A 88 -1.44 7.78 -2.61
N ALA A 89 -2.62 8.38 -2.69
CA ALA A 89 -3.49 8.25 -3.87
C ALA A 89 -2.78 8.80 -5.11
N GLU A 90 -2.19 10.00 -5.03
CA GLU A 90 -1.40 10.60 -6.10
C GLU A 90 -0.23 9.71 -6.53
N LYS A 91 0.50 9.11 -5.58
CA LYS A 91 1.56 8.13 -5.86
C LYS A 91 1.05 6.95 -6.69
N TRP A 92 -0.11 6.38 -6.34
CA TRP A 92 -0.68 5.25 -7.06
C TRP A 92 -1.26 5.64 -8.42
N ASP A 93 -1.90 6.81 -8.49
CA ASP A 93 -2.45 7.35 -9.72
C ASP A 93 -1.34 7.66 -10.74
N ALA A 94 -0.19 8.19 -10.28
CA ALA A 94 0.97 8.49 -11.13
C ALA A 94 1.59 7.25 -11.79
N LYS A 95 1.42 6.05 -11.21
CA LYS A 95 1.88 4.78 -11.82
C LYS A 95 1.01 4.35 -13.00
N GLY A 96 -0.23 4.84 -13.08
CA GLY A 96 -1.18 4.57 -14.16
C GLY A 96 -1.76 3.14 -14.16
N LEU A 97 -2.74 2.92 -15.04
CA LEU A 97 -3.52 1.67 -15.07
C LEU A 97 -2.69 0.43 -15.44
N GLY A 98 -1.67 0.60 -16.26
CA GLY A 98 -0.79 -0.49 -16.69
C GLY A 98 -0.01 -1.11 -15.53
N TYR A 99 0.27 -0.32 -14.49
CA TYR A 99 0.99 -0.77 -13.30
C TYR A 99 0.32 -1.96 -12.62
N PHE A 100 -1.02 -1.97 -12.53
CA PHE A 100 -1.78 -3.03 -11.87
C PHE A 100 -1.70 -4.40 -12.56
N MET A 101 -1.07 -4.48 -13.75
CA MET A 101 -0.78 -5.74 -14.44
C MET A 101 0.64 -6.27 -14.19
N THR A 102 1.48 -5.49 -13.49
CA THR A 102 2.89 -5.83 -13.22
C THR A 102 3.06 -6.76 -12.02
N GLU A 103 4.23 -7.38 -11.91
CA GLU A 103 4.63 -8.17 -10.74
C GLU A 103 4.75 -7.29 -9.49
N ASP A 104 5.32 -6.09 -9.62
CA ASP A 104 5.44 -5.13 -8.51
C ASP A 104 4.07 -4.81 -7.90
N ALA A 105 3.03 -4.60 -8.72
CA ALA A 105 1.68 -4.43 -8.18
C ALA A 105 1.17 -5.66 -7.41
N ARG A 106 1.46 -6.87 -7.90
CA ARG A 106 1.06 -8.12 -7.22
C ARG A 106 1.77 -8.24 -5.86
N ASP A 107 3.04 -7.87 -5.80
CA ASP A 107 3.85 -7.86 -4.58
C ASP A 107 3.30 -6.87 -3.57
N TRP A 108 2.91 -5.67 -4.01
CA TRP A 108 2.23 -4.70 -3.16
C TRP A 108 0.92 -5.21 -2.59
N PHE A 109 0.08 -5.86 -3.40
CA PHE A 109 -1.14 -6.48 -2.86
C PHE A 109 -0.85 -7.64 -1.90
N ALA A 110 0.21 -8.43 -2.15
CA ALA A 110 0.63 -9.50 -1.26
C ALA A 110 1.12 -8.95 0.08
N TYR A 111 1.94 -7.90 0.03
CA TYR A 111 2.38 -7.15 1.19
C TYR A 111 1.20 -6.63 2.02
N CYS A 112 0.23 -5.95 1.38
CA CYS A 112 -0.93 -5.42 2.08
C CYS A 112 -1.79 -6.51 2.75
N ARG A 113 -1.94 -7.67 2.10
CA ARG A 113 -2.61 -8.83 2.70
C ARG A 113 -1.83 -9.39 3.90
N SER A 114 -0.50 -9.47 3.79
CA SER A 114 0.35 -9.91 4.90
C SER A 114 0.21 -8.95 6.08
N LEU A 115 0.37 -7.65 5.85
CA LEU A 115 0.27 -6.63 6.88
C LEU A 115 -1.10 -6.65 7.58
N ALA A 116 -2.19 -6.77 6.81
CA ALA A 116 -3.53 -6.88 7.36
C ALA A 116 -3.68 -8.13 8.24
N ARG A 117 -3.21 -9.29 7.77
CA ARG A 117 -3.24 -10.55 8.53
C ARG A 117 -2.44 -10.44 9.82
N ASP A 118 -1.25 -9.84 9.76
CA ASP A 118 -0.36 -9.68 10.92
C ASP A 118 -0.97 -8.77 12.00
N ARG A 119 -1.97 -7.95 11.63
CA ARG A 119 -2.77 -7.11 12.55
C ARG A 119 -4.20 -7.62 12.77
N GLY A 120 -4.53 -8.82 12.29
CA GLY A 120 -5.85 -9.43 12.49
C GLY A 120 -7.00 -8.73 11.75
N ILE A 121 -6.71 -8.01 10.66
CA ILE A 121 -7.68 -7.24 9.88
C ILE A 121 -8.23 -8.12 8.75
N ALA A 122 -9.55 -8.30 8.72
CA ALA A 122 -10.25 -8.95 7.62
C ALA A 122 -10.42 -7.97 6.45
N LEU A 123 -9.84 -8.28 5.28
CA LEU A 123 -9.98 -7.48 4.06
C LEU A 123 -11.18 -7.92 3.20
N LYS A 124 -11.97 -8.86 3.68
CA LYS A 124 -13.22 -9.31 3.08
C LYS A 124 -14.27 -9.36 4.19
N PRO A 125 -15.55 -9.10 3.87
CA PRO A 125 -16.64 -9.29 4.81
C PRO A 125 -16.75 -10.74 5.31
#